data_AF-A0A662YAM0-F1
#
_entry.id   AF-A0A662YAM0-F1
#
_cell.length_a   1.000
_cell.length_b   1.000
_cell.length_c   1.000
_cell.angle_alpha   90.00
_cell.angle_beta   90.00
_cell.angle_gamma   90.00
#
_symmetry.space_group_name_H-M   'P 1'
#
loop_
_entity.id
_entity.type
_entity.pdbx_description
1 polymer ?
#
loop_
_entity_poly.entity_id
_entity_poly.type
_entity_poly.pdbx_seq_one_letter_code
_entity_poly.pdbx_strand_id
1 'polypeptide(L)'
;MASTTPSDADQPLRPTIEYDSGKTLMARGPLALHEHVASRMEAALGKTLPQMEVRFKDVSISADIVVKDETEIKTELPTLPNELMKSIR
;
A
#
# COMPACT_ATOMS: atom_id res chain seq x y z
N MET A 1 12.39 -44.73 13.43
CA MET A 1 11.99 -43.49 14.12
C MET A 1 12.92 -42.38 13.65
N ALA A 2 12.44 -41.50 12.76
CA ALA A 2 12.88 -40.13 12.51
C ALA A 2 12.41 -39.75 11.10
N SER A 3 11.19 -39.24 11.04
CA SER A 3 10.60 -38.66 9.83
C SER A 3 11.29 -37.34 9.58
N THR A 4 12.04 -37.22 8.48
CA THR A 4 12.59 -35.94 8.02
C THR A 4 11.46 -35.14 7.39
N THR A 5 11.00 -34.09 8.07
CA THR A 5 10.03 -33.13 7.53
C THR A 5 10.71 -32.30 6.43
N PRO A 6 10.11 -32.17 5.23
CA PRO A 6 10.72 -31.41 4.16
C PRO A 6 10.44 -29.91 4.33
N SER A 7 11.50 -29.14 4.09
CA SER A 7 11.47 -27.92 3.28
C SER A 7 10.60 -26.76 3.78
N ASP A 8 11.21 -25.96 4.65
CA ASP A 8 10.83 -24.60 5.08
C ASP A 8 10.95 -23.57 3.93
N ALA A 9 10.57 -23.95 2.70
CA ALA A 9 10.87 -23.20 1.47
C ALA A 9 9.70 -22.38 0.92
N ASP A 10 8.63 -22.19 1.71
CA ASP A 10 7.43 -21.49 1.25
C ASP A 10 6.85 -20.49 2.28
N GLN A 11 7.67 -20.06 3.24
CA GLN A 11 7.27 -18.90 4.04
C GLN A 11 7.44 -17.65 3.18
N PRO A 12 6.35 -16.92 2.86
CA PRO A 12 6.49 -15.57 2.29
C PRO A 12 7.43 -14.81 3.22
N LEU A 13 8.39 -14.05 2.67
CA LEU A 13 9.37 -13.28 3.45
C LEU A 13 8.64 -12.32 4.38
N ARG A 14 8.22 -12.81 5.55
CA ARG A 14 7.51 -12.02 6.55
C ARG A 14 8.57 -11.13 7.17
N PRO A 15 8.45 -9.80 7.05
CA PRO A 15 9.39 -8.91 7.71
C PRO A 15 9.36 -9.19 9.21
N THR A 16 10.47 -9.70 9.76
CA THR A 16 10.65 -9.91 11.20
C THR A 16 10.64 -8.56 11.93
N ILE A 17 9.47 -8.11 12.40
CA ILE A 17 9.37 -6.90 13.22
C ILE A 17 9.73 -7.21 14.67
N GLU A 18 10.64 -6.41 15.22
CA GLU A 18 11.08 -6.46 16.61
C GLU A 18 10.18 -5.60 17.51
N TYR A 19 9.93 -6.05 18.73
CA TYR A 19 8.96 -5.44 19.66
C TYR A 19 9.60 -4.67 20.82
N ASP A 20 10.93 -4.54 20.85
CA ASP A 20 11.67 -3.97 21.99
C ASP A 20 11.39 -2.48 22.22
N SER A 21 11.05 -1.74 21.17
CA SER A 21 10.66 -0.34 21.27
C SER A 21 9.77 0.09 20.09
N GLY A 22 9.10 1.25 20.21
CA GLY A 22 8.37 1.83 19.08
C GLY A 22 9.28 2.14 17.88
N LYS A 23 10.56 2.41 18.10
CA LYS A 23 11.53 2.66 17.02
C LYS A 23 11.85 1.40 16.23
N THR A 24 12.06 0.26 16.91
CA THR A 24 12.32 -1.03 16.28
C THR A 24 11.08 -1.56 15.56
N LEU A 25 9.90 -1.32 16.15
CA LEU A 25 8.61 -1.64 15.55
C LEU A 25 8.41 -0.93 14.19
N MET A 26 8.87 0.32 14.07
CA MET A 26 8.76 1.15 12.87
C MET A 26 9.97 1.07 11.94
N ALA A 27 10.97 0.22 12.22
CA ALA A 27 12.23 0.19 11.47
C ALA A 27 12.05 -0.12 9.97
N ARG A 28 11.01 -0.89 9.61
CA ARG A 28 10.63 -1.20 8.23
C ARG A 28 9.51 -0.31 7.68
N GLY A 29 9.15 0.73 8.42
CA GLY A 29 8.10 1.68 8.09
C GLY A 29 6.68 1.22 8.46
N PRO A 30 5.70 2.12 8.31
CA PRO A 30 4.32 1.89 8.77
C PRO A 30 3.61 0.77 8.00
N LEU A 31 3.87 0.62 6.70
CA LEU A 31 3.21 -0.39 5.87
C LEU A 31 3.53 -1.81 6.36
N ALA A 32 4.81 -2.11 6.58
CA ALA A 32 5.26 -3.40 7.10
C ALA A 32 4.64 -3.69 8.49
N LEU A 33 4.54 -2.66 9.34
CA LEU A 33 3.88 -2.79 10.64
C LEU A 33 2.40 -3.13 10.50
N HIS A 34 1.67 -2.42 9.65
CA HIS A 34 0.25 -2.65 9.45
C HIS A 34 -0.02 -4.07 8.95
N GLU A 35 0.75 -4.56 7.98
CA GLU A 35 0.65 -5.94 7.49
C GLU A 35 0.97 -6.98 8.57
N HIS A 36 2.02 -6.74 9.36
CA HIS A 36 2.46 -7.64 10.44
C HIS A 36 1.44 -7.75 11.59
N VAL A 37 0.77 -6.65 11.91
CA VAL A 37 -0.32 -6.61 12.91
C VAL A 37 -1.58 -7.24 12.33
N ALA A 38 -1.97 -6.86 11.11
CA ALA A 38 -3.15 -7.38 10.45
C ALA A 38 -3.11 -8.91 10.33
N SER A 39 -2.03 -9.47 9.79
CA SER A 39 -1.87 -10.91 9.62
C SER A 39 -1.99 -11.71 10.94
N ARG A 40 -1.43 -11.20 12.03
CA ARG A 40 -1.57 -11.84 13.36
C ARG A 40 -2.96 -11.71 13.94
N MET A 41 -3.59 -10.54 13.78
CA MET A 41 -4.94 -10.32 14.25
C MET A 41 -5.95 -11.18 13.48
N GLU A 42 -5.80 -11.32 12.16
CA GLU A 42 -6.63 -12.21 11.35
C GLU A 42 -6.46 -13.67 11.76
N ALA A 43 -5.22 -14.12 11.99
CA ALA A 43 -4.93 -15.46 12.47
C ALA A 43 -5.55 -15.72 13.86
N ALA A 44 -5.50 -14.74 14.77
CA ALA A 44 -6.08 -14.86 16.10
C ALA A 44 -7.61 -14.82 16.10
N LEU A 45 -8.21 -14.03 15.20
CA LEU A 45 -9.66 -13.86 15.10
C LEU A 45 -10.33 -14.94 14.23
N GLY A 46 -9.55 -15.68 13.44
CA GLY A 46 -10.04 -16.72 12.52
C GLY A 46 -10.85 -16.17 11.33
N LYS A 47 -10.76 -14.86 11.06
CA LYS A 47 -11.42 -14.17 9.96
C LYS A 47 -10.58 -13.01 9.49
N THR A 48 -10.80 -12.60 8.24
CA THR A 48 -10.18 -11.39 7.68
C THR A 48 -10.61 -10.15 8.45
N LEU A 49 -9.68 -9.20 8.62
CA LEU A 49 -9.99 -7.92 9.22
C LEU A 49 -10.92 -7.13 8.28
N PRO A 50 -11.87 -6.35 8.84
CA PRO A 50 -12.70 -5.50 8.03
C PRO A 50 -11.84 -4.49 7.28
N GLN A 51 -12.14 -4.29 5.98
CA GLN A 51 -11.45 -3.31 5.16
C GLN A 51 -11.77 -1.89 5.67
N MET A 52 -10.74 -1.07 5.87
CA MET A 52 -10.92 0.32 6.26
C MET A 52 -11.24 1.16 5.01
N GLU A 53 -12.48 1.63 4.91
CA GLU A 53 -12.90 2.53 3.84
C GLU A 53 -12.55 3.98 4.18
N VAL A 54 -11.78 4.64 3.31
CA VAL A 54 -11.58 6.10 3.39
C VAL A 54 -12.55 6.76 2.42
N ARG A 55 -13.58 7.42 2.95
CA ARG A 55 -14.56 8.15 2.17
C ARG A 55 -14.22 9.63 2.19
N PHE A 56 -13.99 10.19 1.02
CA PHE A 56 -13.85 11.63 0.88
C PHE A 56 -15.17 12.25 0.44
N LYS A 57 -15.53 13.37 1.05
CA LYS A 57 -16.68 14.19 0.65
C LYS A 57 -16.15 15.57 0.29
N ASP A 58 -16.65 16.13 -0.81
CA ASP A 58 -16.34 17.49 -1.25
C ASP A 58 -14.82 17.69 -1.56
N VAL A 59 -14.22 16.75 -2.30
CA VAL A 59 -12.82 16.87 -2.77
C VAL A 59 -12.75 17.77 -3.99
N SER A 60 -11.90 18.80 -3.93
CA SER A 60 -11.51 19.63 -5.07
C SER A 60 -10.06 19.33 -5.44
N ILE A 61 -9.82 18.91 -6.68
CA ILE A 61 -8.48 18.70 -7.24
C ILE A 61 -8.25 19.81 -8.26
N SER A 62 -7.22 20.64 -8.04
CA SER A 62 -6.85 21.75 -8.92
C SER A 62 -5.43 21.54 -9.44
N ALA A 63 -5.20 21.80 -10.73
CA ALA A 63 -3.89 21.71 -11.37
C ALA A 63 -3.67 22.91 -12.30
N ASP A 64 -2.51 23.55 -12.20
CA ASP A 64 -2.11 24.65 -13.10
C ASP A 64 -1.51 24.06 -14.38
N ILE A 65 -2.09 24.38 -15.54
CA ILE A 65 -1.66 23.87 -16.85
C ILE A 65 -1.11 25.01 -17.70
N VAL A 66 0.07 24.82 -18.28
CA VAL A 66 0.62 25.69 -19.33
C VAL A 66 0.13 25.15 -20.68
N VAL A 67 -0.75 25.89 -21.34
CA VAL A 67 -1.14 25.60 -22.74
C VAL A 67 0.02 25.99 -23.64
N LYS A 68 0.68 25.02 -24.27
CA LYS A 68 1.62 25.28 -25.37
C LYS A 68 0.84 25.36 -26.69
N ASP A 69 1.31 26.26 -27.55
CA ASP A 69 0.69 26.74 -28.80
C ASP A 69 -0.01 25.69 -29.67
N GLU A 70 -0.93 26.23 -30.50
CA GLU A 70 -1.95 25.64 -31.38
C GLU A 70 -1.54 24.46 -32.29
N THR A 71 -0.27 24.05 -32.28
CA THR A 71 0.27 22.96 -33.13
C THR A 71 0.39 21.60 -32.41
N GLU A 72 0.24 21.55 -31.08
CA GLU A 72 0.27 20.31 -30.28
C GLU A 72 -1.00 20.13 -29.44
N ILE A 73 -2.14 19.95 -30.13
CA ILE A 73 -3.48 19.68 -29.56
C ILE A 73 -3.61 18.24 -29.01
N LYS A 74 -2.61 17.76 -28.24
CA LYS A 74 -2.68 16.46 -27.54
C LYS A 74 -2.71 16.61 -26.02
N THR A 75 -2.83 17.83 -25.52
CA THR A 75 -3.01 18.04 -24.08
C THR A 75 -4.50 18.01 -23.79
N GLU A 76 -5.02 16.80 -23.56
CA GLU A 76 -6.42 16.60 -23.14
C GLU A 76 -6.69 17.33 -21.81
N LEU A 77 -7.92 17.80 -21.63
CA LEU A 77 -8.39 18.34 -20.35
C LEU A 77 -8.05 17.35 -19.23
N PRO A 78 -7.60 17.84 -18.05
CA PRO A 78 -7.29 16.97 -16.93
C PRO A 78 -8.56 16.28 -16.46
N THR A 79 -8.75 15.05 -16.90
CA THR A 79 -9.71 14.14 -16.31
C THR A 79 -9.04 13.46 -15.11
N LEU A 80 -9.83 13.10 -14.09
CA LEU A 80 -9.34 12.34 -12.93
C LEU A 80 -8.41 11.16 -13.30
N PRO A 81 -8.73 10.31 -14.30
CA PRO A 81 -7.82 9.25 -14.71
C PRO A 81 -6.50 9.76 -15.31
N ASN A 82 -6.51 10.84 -16.10
CA ASN A 82 -5.31 11.36 -16.76
C ASN A 82 -4.29 11.93 -15.75
N GLU A 83 -4.75 12.63 -14.71
CA GLU A 83 -3.85 13.15 -13.65
C GLU A 83 -3.37 12.04 -12.70
N LEU A 84 -4.21 11.04 -12.41
CA LEU A 84 -3.77 9.85 -11.67
C LEU A 84 -2.67 9.09 -12.44
N MET A 85 -2.85 8.86 -13.74
CA MET A 85 -1.84 8.20 -14.56
C MET A 85 -0.52 8.98 -14.64
N LYS A 86 -0.56 10.32 -14.57
CA LYS A 86 0.66 11.16 -14.49
C LYS A 86 1.37 11.07 -13.15
N SER A 87 0.63 10.97 -12.04
CA SER A 87 1.22 10.92 -10.68
C SER A 87 1.84 9.58 -10.29
N ILE A 88 1.55 8.52 -11.05
CA ILE A 88 2.12 7.17 -10.85
C ILE A 88 3.44 6.98 -11.62
N ARG A 89 3.95 8.00 -12.32
CA ARG A 89 5.19 7.93 -13.11
C ARG A 89 6.44 8.38 -12.34
#